data_AF-A0A966F9W2-F1
#
_entry.id   AF-A0A966F9W2-F1
#
_cell.length_a   1.000
_cell.length_b   1.000
_cell.length_c   1.000
_cell.angle_alpha   90.00
_cell.angle_beta   90.00
_cell.angle_gamma   90.00
#
_symmetry.space_group_name_H-M   'P 1'
#
loop_
_entity.id
_entity.type
_entity.pdbx_description
1 polymer ?
#
loop_
_entity_poly.entity_id
_entity_poly.type
_entity_poly.pdbx_seq_one_letter_code
_entity_poly.pdbx_strand_id
1 'polypeptide(L)'
;MQSIGKYQVVKELGRGATSTVFLALDPFNQQQVAIKLFNPGVLQHSASGKAFRKLLLTEASLAGKLSHPHIVKIFDAVMEGEVNYMVMEYVEGETLERVAEVDHLLPLGRIAEIIYKCCKALEYAQYQGVIHRDIKPANILLRGESDIKISDFGAAFLENQQTTQVSGVGSPAYMSPEQIKEQSLTHQTDIYSLGVTMYRMLTGKLPFDAANNYSMIYQIMNIEPPPPSNYRPEIPPEMDAIVQRAMCKETARRYRTWDEMARDLVALISHNVPQQEQIFDTEKFDTIRALPFFADFGDVELWEVLRISEWRKVHKDEQILREGDTGRNFYIIAGGSVRVLKLGRLLSLLHKGDCFGEMAHLSGKEARRSTDVYAKAEVKLIEIDPEVLARATANCRYQFSEAFLRLLVKRLAVANTRVSRLLTDHENES
;
A
#
# COMPACT_ATOMS: atom_id res chain seq x y z
N MET A 1 22.86 7.27 28.79
CA MET A 1 22.13 7.02 27.53
C MET A 1 21.85 8.38 26.91
N GLN A 2 22.26 8.62 25.67
CA GLN A 2 22.06 9.91 25.02
C GLN A 2 20.56 10.08 24.67
N SER A 3 20.02 11.28 24.81
CA SER A 3 18.62 11.58 24.51
C SER A 3 18.50 12.69 23.48
N ILE A 4 17.46 12.63 22.65
CA ILE A 4 17.07 13.72 21.74
C ILE A 4 15.67 14.15 22.18
N GLY A 5 15.56 15.36 22.73
CA GLY A 5 14.35 15.79 23.43
C GLY A 5 13.99 14.79 24.54
N LYS A 6 12.74 14.31 24.53
CA LYS A 6 12.24 13.30 25.48
C LYS A 6 12.60 11.85 25.14
N TYR A 7 13.19 11.60 23.97
CA TYR A 7 13.35 10.26 23.43
C TYR A 7 14.72 9.68 23.78
N GLN A 8 14.75 8.42 24.19
CA GLN A 8 15.99 7.73 24.57
C GLN A 8 16.61 7.07 23.34
N VAL A 9 17.81 7.50 22.94
CA VAL A 9 18.47 6.95 21.75
C VAL A 9 18.94 5.53 22.02
N VAL A 10 18.59 4.62 21.11
CA VAL A 10 18.98 3.20 21.13
C VAL A 10 20.19 2.99 20.24
N LYS A 11 20.11 3.38 18.95
CA LYS A 11 21.22 3.27 17.98
C LYS A 11 21.05 4.25 16.82
N GLU A 12 22.12 4.53 16.10
CA GLU A 12 22.08 5.20 14.80
C GLU A 12 21.54 4.24 13.73
N LEU A 13 20.64 4.71 12.88
CA LEU A 13 20.08 3.97 11.74
C LEU A 13 20.75 4.37 10.43
N GLY A 14 21.15 5.64 10.29
CA GLY A 14 21.84 6.12 9.11
C GLY A 14 22.25 7.59 9.22
N ARG A 15 23.19 8.01 8.38
CA ARG A 15 23.74 9.37 8.36
C ARG A 15 23.80 9.90 6.93
N GLY A 16 23.15 11.03 6.71
CA GLY A 16 23.21 11.78 5.46
C GLY A 16 24.03 13.06 5.59
N ALA A 17 24.08 13.83 4.50
CA ALA A 17 24.79 15.12 4.47
C ALA A 17 24.18 16.16 5.44
N THR A 18 22.85 16.14 5.60
CA THR A 18 22.10 17.18 6.33
C THR A 18 21.53 16.70 7.67
N SER A 19 21.45 15.39 7.89
CA SER A 19 20.80 14.82 9.07
C SER A 19 21.35 13.44 9.42
N THR A 20 21.13 13.05 10.67
CA THR A 20 21.41 11.70 11.18
C THR A 20 20.11 11.12 11.71
N VAL A 21 19.79 9.88 11.36
CA VAL A 21 18.57 9.17 11.79
C VAL A 21 18.92 8.20 12.90
N PHE A 22 18.20 8.26 14.01
CA PHE A 22 18.38 7.40 15.18
C PHE A 22 17.12 6.57 15.45
N LEU A 23 17.32 5.31 15.86
CA LEU A 23 16.30 4.55 16.56
C LEU A 23 16.25 5.04 18.00
N ALA A 24 15.07 5.38 18.48
CA ALA A 24 14.85 5.83 19.85
C ALA A 24 13.59 5.20 20.45
N LEU A 25 13.51 5.23 21.79
CA LEU A 25 12.33 4.82 22.54
C LEU A 25 11.57 6.06 23.00
N ASP A 26 10.27 6.11 22.73
CA ASP A 26 9.35 7.06 23.37
C ASP A 26 8.97 6.52 24.76
N PRO A 27 9.46 7.14 25.86
CA PRO A 27 9.23 6.62 27.20
C PRO A 27 7.77 6.69 27.64
N PHE A 28 6.96 7.57 27.05
CA PHE A 28 5.55 7.73 27.42
C PHE A 28 4.67 6.68 26.75
N ASN A 29 4.87 6.47 25.44
CA ASN A 29 4.08 5.53 24.64
C ASN A 29 4.68 4.12 24.62
N GLN A 30 5.89 3.92 25.17
CA GLN A 30 6.64 2.67 25.17
C GLN A 30 6.79 2.05 23.76
N GLN A 31 6.98 2.90 22.76
CA GLN A 31 7.12 2.49 21.36
C GLN A 31 8.46 2.94 20.78
N GLN A 32 8.98 2.16 19.83
CA GLN A 32 10.14 2.54 19.05
C GLN A 32 9.75 3.59 18.01
N VAL A 33 10.59 4.61 17.87
CA VAL A 33 10.44 5.69 16.90
C VAL A 33 11.76 5.92 16.18
N ALA A 34 11.70 6.42 14.95
CA ALA A 34 12.88 6.95 14.29
C ALA A 34 12.93 8.47 14.48
N ILE A 35 14.13 8.99 14.74
CA ILE A 35 14.36 10.42 14.97
C ILE A 35 15.38 10.92 13.97
N LYS A 36 14.92 11.77 13.05
CA LYS A 36 15.79 12.46 12.11
C LYS A 36 16.29 13.75 12.76
N LEU A 37 17.53 13.75 13.19
CA LEU A 37 18.22 14.88 13.80
C LEU A 37 18.94 15.68 12.72
N PHE A 38 18.62 16.96 12.60
CA PHE A 38 19.23 17.84 11.59
C PHE A 38 20.50 18.49 12.12
N ASN A 39 21.54 18.55 11.29
CA ASN A 39 22.87 19.00 11.71
C ASN A 39 22.92 20.54 11.91
N PRO A 40 23.21 21.06 13.12
CA PRO A 40 23.26 22.51 13.39
C PRO A 40 24.33 23.27 12.59
N GLY A 41 25.44 22.62 12.26
CA GLY A 41 26.54 23.24 11.49
C GLY A 41 26.15 23.63 10.06
N VAL A 42 25.13 22.99 9.48
CA VAL A 42 24.58 23.36 8.17
C VAL A 42 23.73 24.64 8.25
N LEU A 43 23.12 24.91 9.42
CA LEU A 43 22.26 26.07 9.67
C LEU A 43 23.05 27.38 9.85
N GLN A 44 24.29 27.33 10.33
CA GLN A 44 25.01 28.52 10.82
C GLN A 44 26.01 29.15 9.81
N HIS A 45 26.38 28.49 8.71
CA HIS A 45 27.53 28.93 7.89
C HIS A 45 27.31 29.12 6.38
N SER A 46 26.10 29.40 5.91
CA SER A 46 25.93 29.75 4.48
C SER A 46 24.67 30.57 4.18
N ALA A 47 24.65 31.22 3.00
CA ALA A 47 23.43 31.73 2.37
C ALA A 47 22.30 30.66 2.27
N SER A 48 22.67 29.37 2.36
CA SER A 48 21.79 28.21 2.40
C SER A 48 21.08 27.98 3.74
N GLY A 49 21.43 28.70 4.82
CA GLY A 49 20.77 28.56 6.13
C GLY A 49 19.28 28.93 6.12
N LYS A 50 18.88 29.92 5.31
CA LYS A 50 17.46 30.27 5.11
C LYS A 50 16.71 29.20 4.30
N ALA A 51 17.32 28.68 3.24
CA ALA A 51 16.75 27.60 2.43
C ALA A 51 16.57 26.31 3.25
N PHE A 52 17.58 25.97 4.06
CA PHE A 52 17.54 24.82 4.95
C PHE A 52 16.48 24.98 6.05
N ARG A 53 16.37 26.16 6.67
CA ARG A 53 15.30 26.44 7.63
C ARG A 53 13.90 26.33 7.00
N LYS A 54 13.74 26.74 5.74
CA LYS A 54 12.49 26.56 5.01
C LYS A 54 12.18 25.08 4.76
N LEU A 55 13.18 24.28 4.38
CA LEU A 55 13.06 22.84 4.23
C LEU A 55 12.61 22.17 5.54
N LEU A 56 13.21 22.56 6.67
CA LEU A 56 12.81 22.08 8.00
C LEU A 56 11.37 22.42 8.36
N LEU A 57 10.95 23.67 8.12
CA LEU A 57 9.57 24.11 8.38
C LEU A 57 8.56 23.39 7.47
N THR A 58 8.93 23.12 6.22
CA THR A 58 8.13 22.31 5.31
C THR A 58 7.96 20.89 5.84
N GLU A 59 9.06 20.24 6.20
CA GLU A 59 9.07 18.89 6.76
C GLU A 59 8.21 18.82 8.02
N ALA A 60 8.35 19.79 8.92
CA ALA A 60 7.51 19.93 10.11
C ALA A 60 6.03 20.13 9.76
N SER A 61 5.72 20.86 8.69
CA SER A 61 4.32 21.09 8.27
C SER A 61 3.62 19.84 7.74
N LEU A 62 4.36 18.77 7.42
CA LEU A 62 3.81 17.47 7.02
C LEU A 62 3.44 16.60 8.22
N ALA A 63 3.92 16.94 9.43
CA ALA A 63 3.57 16.25 10.66
C ALA A 63 2.04 16.21 10.83
N GLY A 64 1.49 15.00 10.98
CA GLY A 64 0.06 14.77 11.11
C GLY A 64 -0.79 14.97 9.84
N LYS A 65 -0.24 15.44 8.71
CA LYS A 65 -1.01 15.62 7.45
C LYS A 65 -1.13 14.35 6.62
N LEU A 66 -0.04 13.59 6.51
CA LEU A 66 -0.02 12.37 5.71
C LEU A 66 -0.27 11.16 6.60
N SER A 67 -1.37 10.44 6.32
CA SER A 67 -1.72 9.19 6.99
C SER A 67 -2.14 8.16 5.96
N HIS A 68 -1.19 7.35 5.52
CA HIS A 68 -1.38 6.31 4.50
C HIS A 68 -0.54 5.07 4.86
N PRO A 69 -1.02 3.83 4.62
CA PRO A 69 -0.28 2.62 4.98
C PRO A 69 1.13 2.57 4.39
N HIS A 70 1.29 3.08 3.17
CA HIS A 70 2.55 3.09 2.42
C HIS A 70 3.35 4.40 2.52
N ILE A 71 3.06 5.24 3.51
CA ILE A 71 3.86 6.43 3.82
C ILE A 71 4.31 6.33 5.28
N VAL A 72 5.58 6.64 5.54
CA VAL A 72 6.11 6.75 6.90
C VAL A 72 5.36 7.87 7.63
N LYS A 73 4.71 7.53 8.74
CA LYS A 73 3.98 8.53 9.52
C LYS A 73 4.95 9.46 10.25
N ILE A 74 4.73 10.77 10.13
CA ILE A 74 5.43 11.77 10.92
C ILE A 74 4.59 12.06 12.16
N PHE A 75 5.13 11.79 13.34
CA PHE A 75 4.45 11.99 14.62
C PHE A 75 4.58 13.42 15.12
N ASP A 76 5.79 13.97 15.06
CA ASP A 76 6.11 15.26 15.66
C ASP A 76 7.35 15.87 14.97
N ALA A 77 7.50 17.18 15.06
CA ALA A 77 8.65 17.90 14.54
C ALA A 77 8.99 19.08 15.45
N VAL A 78 10.20 19.08 15.99
CA VAL A 78 10.72 20.14 16.86
C VAL A 78 11.75 20.94 16.09
N MET A 79 11.40 22.20 15.78
CA MET A 79 12.21 23.13 14.99
C MET A 79 12.58 24.40 15.76
N GLU A 80 12.48 24.36 17.09
CA GLU A 80 12.75 25.48 17.99
C GLU A 80 14.02 25.20 18.82
N GLY A 81 14.95 26.16 18.84
CA GLY A 81 16.18 26.09 19.63
C GLY A 81 17.41 25.61 18.85
N GLU A 82 18.41 25.10 19.57
CA GLU A 82 19.69 24.66 19.00
C GLU A 82 19.63 23.26 18.35
N VAL A 83 18.61 22.47 18.70
CA VAL A 83 18.45 21.08 18.26
C VAL A 83 17.14 20.95 17.48
N ASN A 84 17.26 20.65 16.18
CA ASN A 84 16.11 20.46 15.30
C ASN A 84 15.98 18.97 14.99
N TYR A 85 14.81 18.38 15.23
CA TYR A 85 14.58 16.97 14.96
C TYR A 85 13.13 16.66 14.59
N MET A 86 12.95 15.59 13.84
CA MET A 86 11.64 15.03 13.49
C MET A 86 11.50 13.64 14.09
N VAL A 87 10.30 13.33 14.58
CA VAL A 87 9.93 12.03 15.13
C VAL A 87 8.98 11.35 14.15
N MET A 88 9.34 10.16 13.72
CA MET A 88 8.62 9.41 12.71
C MET A 88 8.43 7.95 13.12
N GLU A 89 7.49 7.28 12.45
CA GLU A 89 7.28 5.85 12.53
C GLU A 89 8.60 5.12 12.29
N TYR A 90 8.96 4.22 13.21
CA TYR A 90 10.04 3.29 12.96
C TYR A 90 9.52 2.13 12.10
N VAL A 91 10.09 1.97 10.91
CA VAL A 91 9.80 0.84 10.02
C VAL A 91 10.91 -0.20 10.18
N GLU A 92 10.54 -1.38 10.65
CA GLU A 92 11.45 -2.52 10.76
C GLU A 92 11.61 -3.17 9.37
N GLY A 93 12.59 -2.68 8.60
CA GLY A 93 12.88 -3.11 7.24
C GLY A 93 14.17 -2.49 6.70
N GLU A 94 14.49 -2.80 5.44
CA GLU A 94 15.62 -2.21 4.70
C GLU A 94 15.10 -1.28 3.61
N THR A 95 15.95 -0.37 3.11
CA THR A 95 15.60 0.42 1.91
C THR A 95 15.56 -0.47 0.68
N LEU A 96 14.90 -0.02 -0.39
CA LEU A 96 14.93 -0.74 -1.67
C LEU A 96 16.32 -0.75 -2.33
N GLU A 97 17.33 -0.07 -1.77
CA GLU A 97 18.69 -0.03 -2.32
C GLU A 97 19.28 -1.42 -2.49
N ARG A 98 19.14 -2.26 -1.46
CA ARG A 98 19.66 -3.63 -1.50
C ARG A 98 19.06 -4.42 -2.65
N VAL A 99 17.74 -4.37 -2.82
CA VAL A 99 17.02 -5.10 -3.88
C VAL A 99 17.08 -4.41 -5.25
N ALA A 100 17.80 -3.30 -5.33
CA ALA A 100 18.16 -2.57 -6.53
C ALA A 100 19.62 -2.82 -6.96
N GLU A 101 20.30 -3.78 -6.34
CA GLU A 101 21.59 -4.33 -6.77
C GLU A 101 21.38 -5.54 -7.68
N VAL A 102 22.29 -5.73 -8.65
CA VAL A 102 22.20 -6.80 -9.66
C VAL A 102 22.06 -8.19 -9.04
N ASP A 103 22.74 -8.45 -7.92
CA ASP A 103 22.77 -9.76 -7.26
C ASP A 103 21.54 -10.02 -6.35
N HIS A 104 20.67 -9.01 -6.19
CA HIS A 104 19.56 -9.02 -5.23
C HIS A 104 18.22 -8.64 -5.87
N LEU A 105 18.13 -8.64 -7.20
CA LEU A 105 16.93 -8.24 -7.93
C LEU A 105 15.74 -9.14 -7.60
N LEU A 106 14.57 -8.51 -7.46
CA LEU A 106 13.33 -9.22 -7.15
C LEU A 106 12.69 -9.83 -8.42
N PRO A 107 11.77 -10.80 -8.24
CA PRO A 107 10.88 -11.23 -9.32
C PRO A 107 10.07 -10.07 -9.89
N LEU A 108 9.81 -10.09 -11.20
CA LEU A 108 9.15 -8.99 -11.92
C LEU A 108 7.78 -8.63 -11.32
N GLY A 109 6.97 -9.63 -10.95
CA GLY A 109 5.67 -9.42 -10.32
C GLY A 109 5.77 -8.68 -8.98
N ARG A 110 6.79 -8.99 -8.17
CA ARG A 110 7.04 -8.32 -6.89
C ARG A 110 7.49 -6.88 -7.09
N ILE A 111 8.30 -6.60 -8.12
CA ILE A 111 8.67 -5.23 -8.50
C ILE A 111 7.41 -4.46 -8.92
N ALA A 112 6.58 -5.03 -9.80
CA ALA A 112 5.34 -4.40 -10.23
C ALA A 112 4.41 -4.09 -9.05
N GLU A 113 4.28 -5.00 -8.09
CA GLU A 113 3.49 -4.79 -6.87
C GLU A 113 4.05 -3.65 -6.00
N ILE A 114 5.37 -3.59 -5.79
CA ILE A 114 6.03 -2.51 -5.05
C ILE A 114 5.78 -1.16 -5.72
N ILE A 115 5.95 -1.07 -7.04
CA ILE A 115 5.75 0.17 -7.80
C ILE A 115 4.27 0.57 -7.78
N TYR A 116 3.34 -0.38 -7.87
CA TYR A 116 1.90 -0.11 -7.72
C TYR A 116 1.59 0.52 -6.36
N LYS A 117 2.12 -0.03 -5.26
CA LYS A 117 1.96 0.53 -3.91
C LYS A 117 2.54 1.94 -3.80
N CYS A 118 3.67 2.19 -4.48
CA CYS A 118 4.24 3.54 -4.59
C CYS A 118 3.31 4.48 -5.34
N CYS A 119 2.70 4.06 -6.46
CA CYS A 119 1.71 4.87 -7.18
C CYS A 119 0.55 5.28 -6.26
N LYS A 120 0.01 4.35 -5.46
CA LYS A 120 -1.10 4.65 -4.53
C LYS A 120 -0.70 5.59 -3.39
N ALA A 121 0.51 5.43 -2.85
CA ALA A 121 1.05 6.35 -1.86
C ALA A 121 1.24 7.77 -2.43
N LEU A 122 1.80 7.89 -3.65
CA LEU A 122 2.07 9.18 -4.28
C LEU A 122 0.81 9.86 -4.81
N GLU A 123 -0.19 9.08 -5.22
CA GLU A 123 -1.54 9.56 -5.51
C GLU A 123 -2.18 10.21 -4.29
N TYR A 124 -2.14 9.53 -3.15
CA TYR A 124 -2.61 10.09 -1.89
C TYR A 124 -1.86 11.37 -1.51
N ALA A 125 -0.53 11.37 -1.59
CA ALA A 125 0.28 12.56 -1.29
C ALA A 125 -0.08 13.75 -2.20
N GLN A 126 -0.26 13.49 -3.50
CA GLN A 126 -0.69 14.50 -4.47
C GLN A 126 -2.06 15.09 -4.09
N TYR A 127 -3.03 14.28 -3.69
CA TYR A 127 -4.34 14.76 -3.22
C TYR A 127 -4.24 15.64 -1.97
N GLN A 128 -3.23 15.41 -1.12
CA GLN A 128 -2.91 16.26 0.02
C GLN A 128 -2.08 17.51 -0.36
N GLY A 129 -1.85 17.75 -1.66
CA GLY A 129 -1.08 18.89 -2.16
C GLY A 129 0.43 18.72 -1.98
N VAL A 130 0.93 17.49 -1.86
CA VAL A 130 2.34 17.18 -1.63
C VAL A 130 2.94 16.46 -2.84
N ILE A 131 4.06 16.96 -3.33
CA ILE A 131 4.89 16.32 -4.37
C ILE A 131 6.18 15.87 -3.70
N HIS A 132 6.65 14.64 -3.85
CA HIS A 132 7.79 14.11 -3.10
C HIS A 132 9.14 14.71 -3.53
N ARG A 133 9.40 14.78 -4.84
CA ARG A 133 10.59 15.34 -5.53
C ARG A 133 11.93 14.61 -5.37
N ASP A 134 12.04 13.65 -4.45
CA ASP A 134 13.25 12.83 -4.25
C ASP A 134 12.91 11.32 -4.18
N ILE A 135 12.16 10.80 -5.16
CA ILE A 135 11.83 9.36 -5.20
C ILE A 135 13.03 8.58 -5.71
N LYS A 136 13.53 7.65 -4.88
CA LYS A 136 14.64 6.74 -5.16
C LYS A 136 14.59 5.54 -4.21
N PRO A 137 15.32 4.44 -4.48
CA PRO A 137 15.32 3.26 -3.62
C PRO A 137 15.64 3.54 -2.14
N ALA A 138 16.54 4.50 -1.86
CA ALA A 138 16.93 4.88 -0.50
C ALA A 138 15.79 5.47 0.35
N ASN A 139 14.75 6.03 -0.29
CA ASN A 139 13.62 6.67 0.38
C ASN A 139 12.35 5.78 0.38
N ILE A 140 12.50 4.50 0.01
CA ILE A 140 11.41 3.53 0.04
C ILE A 140 11.86 2.35 0.88
N LEU A 141 11.22 2.18 2.03
CA LEU A 141 11.48 1.09 2.96
C LEU A 141 10.66 -0.13 2.55
N LEU A 142 11.24 -1.31 2.67
CA LEU A 142 10.64 -2.61 2.38
C LEU A 142 10.68 -3.48 3.64
N ARG A 143 9.51 -3.99 4.03
CA ARG A 143 9.30 -4.96 5.10
C ARG A 143 8.68 -6.23 4.55
N GLY A 144 9.26 -7.38 4.90
CA GLY A 144 8.77 -8.67 4.41
C GLY A 144 8.83 -8.79 2.88
N GLU A 145 7.78 -9.33 2.28
CA GLU A 145 7.74 -9.55 0.84
C GLU A 145 7.46 -8.26 0.06
N SER A 146 6.37 -7.54 0.30
CA SER A 146 6.03 -6.39 -0.55
C SER A 146 5.45 -5.21 0.22
N ASP A 147 5.53 -5.22 1.57
CA ASP A 147 5.04 -4.11 2.37
C ASP A 147 6.06 -2.96 2.31
N ILE A 148 5.66 -1.85 1.69
CA ILE A 148 6.52 -0.69 1.50
C ILE A 148 6.02 0.53 2.23
N LYS A 149 6.95 1.39 2.62
CA LYS A 149 6.67 2.73 3.13
C LYS A 149 7.62 3.76 2.52
N ILE A 150 7.07 4.78 1.90
CA ILE A 150 7.83 5.93 1.38
C ILE A 150 8.18 6.86 2.54
N SER A 151 9.46 7.19 2.70
CA SER A 151 10.00 8.14 3.68
C SER A 151 10.47 9.42 3.00
N ASP A 152 10.87 10.43 3.79
CA ASP A 152 11.61 11.59 3.31
C ASP A 152 10.92 12.48 2.25
N PHE A 153 9.66 12.84 2.52
CA PHE A 153 8.91 13.90 1.80
C PHE A 153 9.50 15.32 1.97
N GLY A 154 10.76 15.44 2.39
CA GLY A 154 11.38 16.70 2.77
C GLY A 154 11.76 17.63 1.64
N ALA A 155 11.85 17.13 0.41
CA ALA A 155 12.08 17.96 -0.77
C ALA A 155 10.78 18.65 -1.25
N ALA A 156 9.62 18.34 -0.67
CA ALA A 156 8.31 18.54 -1.28
C ALA A 156 7.85 19.99 -1.54
N PHE A 157 8.43 21.01 -0.88
CA PHE A 157 8.00 22.42 -1.02
C PHE A 157 9.14 23.39 -1.39
N LEU A 158 10.17 22.96 -2.11
CA LEU A 158 11.14 23.86 -2.75
C LEU A 158 10.49 24.62 -3.93
N GLU A 159 9.41 25.37 -3.70
CA GLU A 159 8.65 26.06 -4.75
C GLU A 159 9.11 27.51 -4.98
N ASN A 160 10.13 27.99 -4.24
CA ASN A 160 10.32 29.44 -4.16
C ASN A 160 11.77 29.96 -4.03
N GLN A 161 12.81 29.22 -4.43
CA GLN A 161 14.15 29.80 -4.60
C GLN A 161 14.87 29.24 -5.82
N GLN A 162 15.26 30.16 -6.71
CA GLN A 162 16.09 30.01 -7.92
C GLN A 162 17.55 29.65 -7.60
N THR A 163 17.81 28.77 -6.63
CA THR A 163 19.19 28.44 -6.29
C THR A 163 19.28 27.12 -5.55
N THR A 164 19.59 26.07 -6.29
CA THR A 164 20.43 25.00 -5.76
C THR A 164 21.56 24.79 -6.73
N GLN A 165 22.71 25.34 -6.36
CA GLN A 165 23.98 25.05 -7.00
C GLN A 165 24.09 23.53 -7.23
N VAL A 166 24.09 23.14 -8.51
CA VAL A 166 24.35 21.78 -9.00
C VAL A 166 25.76 21.27 -8.60
N SER A 167 26.57 22.11 -7.93
CA SER A 167 27.99 21.88 -7.67
C SER A 167 28.33 21.25 -6.32
N GLY A 168 27.40 20.66 -5.56
CA GLY A 168 27.78 20.12 -4.24
C GLY A 168 26.88 19.10 -3.54
N VAL A 169 25.75 18.66 -4.11
CA VAL A 169 24.83 17.74 -3.42
C VAL A 169 24.44 16.59 -4.34
N GLY A 170 25.12 15.44 -4.19
CA GLY A 170 24.71 14.15 -4.75
C GLY A 170 24.68 14.03 -6.27
N SER A 171 24.39 12.81 -6.75
CA SER A 171 24.15 12.52 -8.16
C SER A 171 22.69 12.85 -8.52
N PRO A 172 22.42 13.56 -9.63
CA PRO A 172 21.06 13.91 -10.06
C PRO A 172 20.33 12.74 -10.73
N ALA A 173 20.79 11.50 -10.54
CA ALA A 173 20.37 10.32 -11.31
C ALA A 173 18.86 10.05 -11.34
N TYR A 174 18.12 10.48 -10.31
CA TYR A 174 16.67 10.31 -10.19
C TYR A 174 15.87 11.56 -10.56
N MET A 175 16.53 12.71 -10.77
CA MET A 175 15.84 13.97 -11.05
C MET A 175 15.19 13.97 -12.44
N SER A 176 14.00 14.56 -12.52
CA SER A 176 13.32 14.74 -13.79
C SER A 176 13.89 15.90 -14.63
N PRO A 177 13.69 15.91 -15.95
CA PRO A 177 14.13 17.00 -16.82
C PRO A 177 13.63 18.38 -16.39
N GLU A 178 12.40 18.47 -15.90
CA GLU A 178 11.82 19.71 -15.39
C GLU A 178 12.43 20.16 -14.05
N GLN A 179 12.92 19.23 -13.21
CA GLN A 179 13.72 19.59 -12.03
C GLN A 179 15.06 20.19 -12.44
N ILE A 180 15.74 19.56 -13.39
CA ILE A 180 17.04 20.05 -13.92
C ILE A 180 16.90 21.42 -14.57
N LYS A 181 15.79 21.66 -15.26
CA LYS A 181 15.47 22.95 -15.90
C LYS A 181 14.92 24.00 -14.93
N GLU A 182 14.78 23.67 -13.64
CA GLU A 182 14.18 24.54 -12.63
C GLU A 182 12.79 25.07 -13.02
N GLN A 183 11.99 24.24 -13.70
CA GLN A 183 10.63 24.56 -14.08
C GLN A 183 9.66 24.33 -12.91
N SER A 184 8.46 24.90 -13.00
CA SER A 184 7.39 24.60 -12.05
C SER A 184 7.09 23.11 -12.04
N LEU A 185 7.22 22.50 -10.86
CA LEU A 185 7.07 21.06 -10.68
C LEU A 185 5.61 20.70 -10.42
N THR A 186 5.20 19.57 -10.98
CA THR A 186 3.91 18.92 -10.71
C THR A 186 4.17 17.46 -10.34
N HIS A 187 3.12 16.68 -10.05
CA HIS A 187 3.25 15.23 -9.81
C HIS A 187 3.97 14.46 -10.93
N GLN A 188 4.07 15.02 -12.13
CA GLN A 188 4.86 14.46 -13.24
C GLN A 188 6.34 14.24 -12.87
N THR A 189 6.90 15.03 -11.93
CA THR A 189 8.28 14.86 -11.46
C THR A 189 8.49 13.54 -10.72
N ASP A 190 7.51 13.18 -9.88
CA ASP A 190 7.54 11.94 -9.11
C ASP A 190 7.27 10.73 -10.01
N ILE A 191 6.40 10.87 -11.03
CA ILE A 191 6.18 9.82 -12.03
C ILE A 191 7.49 9.45 -12.74
N TYR A 192 8.27 10.47 -13.15
CA TYR A 192 9.58 10.22 -13.77
C TYR A 192 10.54 9.54 -12.80
N SER A 193 10.66 10.05 -11.59
CA SER A 193 11.56 9.55 -10.56
C SER A 193 11.22 8.10 -10.15
N LEU A 194 9.92 7.77 -10.09
CA LEU A 194 9.45 6.40 -9.88
C LEU A 194 9.75 5.51 -11.08
N GLY A 195 9.67 6.01 -12.30
CA GLY A 195 10.12 5.31 -13.51
C GLY A 195 11.61 4.95 -13.46
N VAL A 196 12.47 5.91 -13.05
CA VAL A 196 13.91 5.65 -12.83
C VAL A 196 14.13 4.62 -11.72
N THR A 197 13.35 4.69 -10.65
CA THR A 197 13.39 3.71 -9.54
C THR A 197 13.01 2.32 -10.02
N MET A 198 11.93 2.19 -10.79
CA MET A 198 11.48 0.94 -11.39
C MET A 198 12.55 0.37 -12.33
N TYR A 199 13.14 1.20 -13.19
CA TYR A 199 14.26 0.83 -14.05
C TYR A 199 15.40 0.19 -13.24
N ARG A 200 15.79 0.85 -12.15
CA ARG A 200 16.87 0.41 -11.29
C ARG A 200 16.55 -0.91 -10.59
N MET A 201 15.32 -1.08 -10.11
CA MET A 201 14.87 -2.33 -9.51
C MET A 201 14.78 -3.49 -10.49
N LEU A 202 14.52 -3.21 -11.76
CA LEU A 202 14.43 -4.23 -12.81
C LEU A 202 15.80 -4.72 -13.26
N THR A 203 16.79 -3.83 -13.30
CA THR A 203 18.07 -4.07 -13.99
C THR A 203 19.29 -4.09 -13.07
N GLY A 204 19.16 -3.56 -11.86
CA GLY A 204 20.30 -3.27 -10.99
C GLY A 204 21.20 -2.14 -11.50
N LYS A 205 20.76 -1.39 -12.54
CA LYS A 205 21.51 -0.31 -13.18
C LYS A 205 20.70 0.98 -13.24
N LEU A 206 21.38 2.12 -13.22
CA LEU A 206 20.71 3.39 -13.51
C LEU A 206 20.47 3.49 -15.03
N PRO A 207 19.38 4.14 -15.47
CA PRO A 207 19.12 4.35 -16.89
C PRO A 207 20.13 5.28 -17.56
N PHE A 208 20.76 6.15 -16.77
CA PHE A 208 21.82 7.06 -17.17
C PHE A 208 23.01 6.85 -16.24
N ASP A 209 24.19 6.70 -16.83
CA ASP A 209 25.44 6.55 -16.10
C ASP A 209 26.49 7.45 -16.74
N ALA A 210 27.07 8.33 -15.92
CA ALA A 210 27.95 9.38 -16.39
C ALA A 210 29.00 9.70 -15.34
N ALA A 211 30.23 9.98 -15.81
CA ALA A 211 31.38 10.22 -14.94
C ALA A 211 31.28 11.51 -14.11
N ASN A 212 30.38 12.44 -14.44
CA ASN A 212 30.20 13.69 -13.70
C ASN A 212 28.77 14.23 -13.85
N ASN A 213 28.40 15.19 -12.98
CA ASN A 213 27.06 15.77 -12.92
C ASN A 213 26.62 16.47 -14.22
N TYR A 214 27.53 17.14 -14.93
CA TYR A 214 27.19 17.82 -16.20
C TYR A 214 26.81 16.81 -17.28
N SER A 215 27.58 15.73 -17.41
CA SER A 215 27.29 14.64 -18.33
C SER A 215 26.02 13.89 -17.95
N MET A 216 25.76 13.69 -16.65
CA MET A 216 24.52 13.09 -16.16
C MET A 216 23.31 13.95 -16.53
N ILE A 217 23.38 15.27 -16.30
CA ILE A 217 22.35 16.22 -16.71
C ILE A 217 22.13 16.16 -18.21
N TYR A 218 23.19 16.17 -19.02
CA TYR A 218 23.06 16.07 -20.47
C TYR A 218 22.31 14.80 -20.90
N GLN A 219 22.63 13.64 -20.29
CA GLN A 219 21.95 12.38 -20.58
C GLN A 219 20.47 12.43 -20.18
N ILE A 220 20.16 12.91 -18.97
CA ILE A 220 18.78 13.06 -18.50
C ILE A 220 17.98 13.98 -19.44
N MET A 221 18.60 15.00 -20.02
CA MET A 221 17.92 15.96 -20.88
C MET A 221 17.74 15.50 -22.33
N ASN A 222 18.68 14.72 -22.87
CA ASN A 222 18.81 14.54 -24.32
C ASN A 222 18.94 13.09 -24.79
N ILE A 223 19.19 12.14 -23.89
CA ILE A 223 19.45 10.75 -24.25
C ILE A 223 18.26 9.89 -23.82
N GLU A 224 17.82 9.03 -24.75
CA GLU A 224 16.85 7.98 -24.45
C GLU A 224 17.56 6.79 -23.78
N PRO A 225 17.04 6.27 -22.66
CA PRO A 225 17.67 5.16 -21.97
C PRO A 225 17.43 3.85 -22.73
N PRO A 226 18.37 2.89 -22.68
CA PRO A 226 18.13 1.54 -23.19
C PRO A 226 16.98 0.89 -22.42
N PRO A 227 16.07 0.13 -23.08
CA PRO A 227 14.99 -0.55 -22.38
C PRO A 227 15.53 -1.55 -21.34
N PRO A 228 14.84 -1.75 -20.19
CA PRO A 228 15.23 -2.73 -19.19
C PRO A 228 15.50 -4.15 -19.74
N SER A 229 14.72 -4.61 -20.73
CA SER A 229 14.92 -5.91 -21.38
C SER A 229 16.30 -6.12 -22.02
N ASN A 230 17.03 -5.04 -22.35
CA ASN A 230 18.42 -5.14 -22.83
C ASN A 230 19.37 -5.72 -21.76
N TYR A 231 19.04 -5.55 -20.47
CA TYR A 231 19.86 -6.04 -19.36
C TYR A 231 19.26 -7.28 -18.69
N ARG A 232 17.95 -7.45 -18.77
CA ARG A 232 17.22 -8.57 -18.18
C ARG A 232 16.20 -9.11 -19.19
N PRO A 233 16.59 -10.06 -20.06
CA PRO A 233 15.79 -10.49 -21.22
C PRO A 233 14.43 -11.10 -20.89
N GLU A 234 14.20 -11.56 -19.65
CA GLU A 234 12.88 -12.05 -19.23
C GLU A 234 11.84 -10.95 -19.02
N ILE A 235 12.23 -9.67 -19.08
CA ILE A 235 11.31 -8.54 -18.95
C ILE A 235 10.38 -8.48 -20.16
N PRO A 236 9.05 -8.49 -19.96
CA PRO A 236 8.09 -8.45 -21.05
C PRO A 236 8.01 -7.03 -21.66
N PRO A 237 7.69 -6.91 -22.97
CA PRO A 237 7.65 -5.61 -23.66
C PRO A 237 6.70 -4.59 -23.00
N GLU A 238 5.63 -5.04 -22.37
CA GLU A 238 4.69 -4.19 -21.64
C GLU A 238 5.37 -3.50 -20.45
N MET A 239 6.33 -4.16 -19.80
CA MET A 239 7.07 -3.60 -18.67
C MET A 239 8.06 -2.55 -19.13
N ASP A 240 8.75 -2.78 -20.25
CA ASP A 240 9.58 -1.77 -20.90
C ASP A 240 8.77 -0.52 -21.25
N ALA A 241 7.56 -0.71 -21.82
CA ALA A 241 6.68 0.38 -22.21
C ALA A 241 6.25 1.23 -21.00
N ILE A 242 5.92 0.62 -19.85
CA ILE A 242 5.59 1.35 -18.62
C ILE A 242 6.77 2.23 -18.17
N VAL A 243 7.97 1.65 -18.11
CA VAL A 243 9.18 2.37 -17.68
C VAL A 243 9.50 3.52 -18.64
N GLN A 244 9.48 3.25 -19.95
CA GLN A 244 9.74 4.26 -20.98
C GLN A 244 8.71 5.40 -20.94
N ARG A 245 7.42 5.06 -20.75
CA ARG A 245 6.36 6.07 -20.64
C ARG A 245 6.49 6.92 -19.39
N ALA A 246 6.77 6.31 -18.23
CA ALA A 246 7.00 7.04 -16.98
C ALA A 246 8.21 7.99 -17.10
N MET A 247 9.28 7.56 -17.76
CA MET A 247 10.52 8.33 -17.94
C MET A 247 10.55 9.23 -19.18
N CYS A 248 9.43 9.40 -19.89
CA CYS A 248 9.42 10.21 -21.11
C CYS A 248 9.83 11.66 -20.81
N LYS A 249 10.68 12.28 -21.63
CA LYS A 249 11.19 13.64 -21.34
C LYS A 249 10.10 14.71 -21.38
N GLU A 250 9.15 14.57 -22.31
CA GLU A 250 7.97 15.42 -22.42
C GLU A 250 6.92 15.02 -21.38
N THR A 251 6.61 15.92 -20.44
CA THR A 251 5.64 15.65 -19.36
C THR A 251 4.26 15.26 -19.88
N ALA A 252 3.83 15.81 -21.02
CA ALA A 252 2.55 15.51 -21.67
C ALA A 252 2.44 14.09 -22.25
N ARG A 253 3.57 13.40 -22.48
CA ARG A 253 3.61 12.01 -22.99
C ARG A 253 3.76 10.97 -21.89
N ARG A 254 4.06 11.40 -20.65
CA ARG A 254 4.04 10.51 -19.48
C ARG A 254 2.60 10.11 -19.13
N TYR A 255 2.47 9.25 -18.13
CA TYR A 255 1.19 9.03 -17.46
C TYR A 255 0.61 10.34 -16.96
N ARG A 256 -0.70 10.55 -17.20
CA ARG A 256 -1.40 11.77 -16.77
C ARG A 256 -1.78 11.70 -15.29
N THR A 257 -2.10 10.51 -14.81
CA THR A 257 -2.50 10.23 -13.43
C THR A 257 -1.78 9.00 -12.90
N TRP A 258 -1.61 8.93 -11.57
CA TRP A 258 -1.10 7.73 -10.91
C TRP A 258 -1.93 6.50 -11.18
N ASP A 259 -3.26 6.64 -11.18
CA ASP A 259 -4.17 5.55 -11.49
C ASP A 259 -3.96 4.96 -12.90
N GLU A 260 -3.53 5.77 -13.88
CA GLU A 260 -3.22 5.27 -15.22
C GLU A 260 -1.98 4.35 -15.20
N MET A 261 -0.91 4.78 -14.51
CA MET A 261 0.29 3.95 -14.34
C MET A 261 -0.01 2.69 -13.51
N ALA A 262 -0.82 2.82 -12.46
CA ALA A 262 -1.23 1.71 -11.61
C ALA A 262 -2.03 0.66 -12.38
N ARG A 263 -2.93 1.08 -13.29
CA ARG A 263 -3.70 0.18 -14.15
C ARG A 263 -2.81 -0.64 -15.10
N ASP A 264 -1.81 -0.02 -15.72
CA ASP A 264 -0.87 -0.74 -16.59
C ASP A 264 -0.05 -1.78 -15.80
N LEU A 265 0.36 -1.44 -14.56
CA LEU A 265 1.07 -2.38 -13.67
C LEU A 265 0.19 -3.58 -13.28
N VAL A 266 -1.09 -3.35 -12.97
CA VAL A 266 -2.04 -4.42 -12.62
C VAL A 266 -2.29 -5.33 -13.83
N ALA A 267 -2.51 -4.77 -15.02
CA ALA A 267 -2.69 -5.55 -16.24
C ALA A 267 -1.51 -6.51 -16.48
N LEU A 268 -0.29 -6.05 -16.18
CA LEU A 268 0.92 -6.85 -16.31
C LEU A 268 0.96 -8.01 -15.31
N ILE A 269 0.59 -7.77 -14.05
CA ILE A 269 0.47 -8.82 -13.02
C ILE A 269 -0.59 -9.85 -13.41
N SER A 270 -1.70 -9.43 -14.01
CA SER A 270 -2.78 -10.34 -14.43
C SER A 270 -2.45 -11.17 -15.68
N HIS A 271 -1.57 -10.70 -16.56
CA HIS A 271 -1.26 -11.37 -17.84
C HIS A 271 -0.01 -12.27 -17.81
N ASN A 272 0.96 -12.06 -16.91
CA ASN A 272 2.28 -12.71 -16.95
C ASN A 272 2.59 -13.65 -15.77
N VAL A 273 1.59 -14.14 -15.04
CA VAL A 273 1.81 -15.08 -13.92
C VAL A 273 1.49 -16.51 -14.34
N PRO A 274 2.49 -17.40 -14.54
CA PRO A 274 2.28 -18.82 -14.36
C PRO A 274 1.80 -19.03 -12.92
N GLN A 275 0.71 -19.78 -12.79
CA GLN A 275 0.00 -20.10 -11.55
C GLN A 275 0.95 -20.68 -10.49
N GLN A 276 1.65 -19.82 -9.74
CA GLN A 276 2.21 -20.14 -8.44
C GLN A 276 1.34 -19.47 -7.38
N GLU A 277 1.00 -20.26 -6.36
CA GLU A 277 -0.15 -20.12 -5.46
C GLU A 277 0.01 -19.01 -4.42
N GLN A 278 0.04 -17.74 -4.83
CA GLN A 278 -0.21 -16.62 -3.93
C GLN A 278 -1.15 -15.65 -4.64
N ILE A 279 -2.42 -15.64 -4.20
CA ILE A 279 -3.35 -14.58 -4.60
C ILE A 279 -2.80 -13.29 -3.98
N PHE A 280 -2.27 -12.39 -4.81
CA PHE A 280 -1.73 -11.11 -4.38
C PHE A 280 -2.80 -10.29 -3.64
N ASP A 281 -2.39 -9.54 -2.62
CA ASP A 281 -3.32 -8.74 -1.79
C ASP A 281 -4.08 -7.68 -2.61
N THR A 282 -3.56 -7.28 -3.77
CA THR A 282 -4.25 -6.38 -4.72
C THR A 282 -5.43 -7.04 -5.43
N GLU A 283 -5.31 -8.30 -5.90
CA GLU A 283 -6.46 -9.02 -6.48
C GLU A 283 -7.54 -9.29 -5.43
N LYS A 284 -7.11 -9.57 -4.20
CA LYS A 284 -8.00 -9.70 -3.06
C LYS A 284 -8.70 -8.38 -2.75
N PHE A 285 -7.98 -7.26 -2.77
CA PHE A 285 -8.53 -5.92 -2.55
C PHE A 285 -9.62 -5.59 -3.56
N ASP A 286 -9.32 -5.71 -4.86
CA ASP A 286 -10.28 -5.43 -5.92
C ASP A 286 -11.47 -6.38 -5.86
N THR A 287 -11.23 -7.64 -5.47
CA THR A 287 -12.30 -8.61 -5.24
C THR A 287 -13.20 -8.15 -4.10
N ILE A 288 -12.67 -7.84 -2.92
CA ILE A 288 -13.44 -7.39 -1.74
C ILE A 288 -14.21 -6.10 -2.08
N ARG A 289 -13.54 -5.12 -2.69
CA ARG A 289 -14.13 -3.83 -3.12
C ARG A 289 -15.36 -4.04 -4.00
N ALA A 290 -15.35 -5.06 -4.85
CA ALA A 290 -16.45 -5.38 -5.75
C ALA A 290 -17.58 -6.23 -5.10
N LEU A 291 -17.43 -6.71 -3.86
CA LEU A 291 -18.46 -7.53 -3.22
C LEU A 291 -19.55 -6.65 -2.56
N PRO A 292 -20.84 -6.97 -2.76
CA PRO A 292 -21.94 -6.26 -2.11
C PRO A 292 -21.87 -6.20 -0.58
N PHE A 293 -21.25 -7.19 0.07
CA PHE A 293 -21.06 -7.20 1.52
C PHE A 293 -20.25 -5.99 2.01
N PHE A 294 -19.27 -5.55 1.21
CA PHE A 294 -18.34 -4.48 1.55
C PHE A 294 -18.67 -3.14 0.87
N ALA A 295 -19.89 -2.96 0.33
CA ALA A 295 -20.24 -1.81 -0.50
C ALA A 295 -20.03 -0.43 0.16
N ASP A 296 -20.13 -0.34 1.50
CA ASP A 296 -19.94 0.91 2.26
C ASP A 296 -18.60 0.97 3.02
N PHE A 297 -17.72 0.00 2.79
CA PHE A 297 -16.38 0.02 3.35
C PHE A 297 -15.53 0.96 2.51
N GLY A 298 -14.87 1.92 3.16
CA GLY A 298 -13.85 2.73 2.50
C GLY A 298 -12.55 1.95 2.33
N ASP A 299 -11.64 2.50 1.54
CA ASP A 299 -10.37 1.83 1.19
C ASP A 299 -9.56 1.43 2.44
N VAL A 300 -9.58 2.25 3.49
CA VAL A 300 -8.89 1.96 4.76
C VAL A 300 -9.49 0.72 5.43
N GLU A 301 -10.82 0.61 5.48
CA GLU A 301 -11.50 -0.54 6.08
C GLU A 301 -11.31 -1.80 5.24
N LEU A 302 -11.31 -1.69 3.91
CA LEU A 302 -11.05 -2.80 2.99
C LEU A 302 -9.63 -3.37 3.17
N TRP A 303 -8.63 -2.51 3.32
CA TRP A 303 -7.26 -2.94 3.64
C TRP A 303 -7.17 -3.60 5.01
N GLU A 304 -7.92 -3.10 5.99
CA GLU A 304 -8.00 -3.74 7.30
C GLU A 304 -8.66 -5.12 7.23
N VAL A 305 -9.75 -5.27 6.45
CA VAL A 305 -10.40 -6.55 6.19
C VAL A 305 -9.42 -7.56 5.61
N LEU A 306 -8.62 -7.16 4.62
CA LEU A 306 -7.57 -8.03 4.07
C LEU A 306 -6.62 -8.54 5.13
N ARG A 307 -6.12 -7.63 5.99
CA ARG A 307 -5.18 -7.96 7.06
C ARG A 307 -5.75 -8.95 8.09
N ILE A 308 -7.06 -8.90 8.36
CA ILE A 308 -7.71 -9.74 9.35
C ILE A 308 -8.39 -10.98 8.76
N SER A 309 -8.22 -11.24 7.46
CA SER A 309 -8.88 -12.35 6.76
C SER A 309 -7.90 -13.37 6.21
N GLU A 310 -8.31 -14.63 6.24
CA GLU A 310 -7.64 -15.72 5.54
C GLU A 310 -8.38 -16.03 4.24
N TRP A 311 -7.64 -16.37 3.19
CA TRP A 311 -8.22 -16.68 1.88
C TRP A 311 -8.06 -18.15 1.57
N ARG A 312 -9.17 -18.83 1.31
CA ARG A 312 -9.17 -20.26 1.02
C ARG A 312 -9.83 -20.55 -0.31
N LYS A 313 -9.19 -21.42 -1.09
CA LYS A 313 -9.76 -22.03 -2.29
C LYS A 313 -10.35 -23.39 -1.91
N VAL A 314 -11.59 -23.64 -2.31
CA VAL A 314 -12.34 -24.85 -1.99
C VAL A 314 -12.80 -25.49 -3.29
N HIS A 315 -12.56 -26.80 -3.43
CA HIS A 315 -12.92 -27.53 -4.63
C HIS A 315 -14.40 -27.90 -4.65
N LYS A 316 -14.92 -28.20 -5.85
CA LYS A 316 -16.31 -28.64 -6.02
C LYS A 316 -16.61 -29.86 -5.12
N ASP A 317 -17.77 -29.84 -4.49
CA ASP A 317 -18.30 -30.86 -3.58
C ASP A 317 -17.53 -31.07 -2.26
N GLU A 318 -16.49 -30.26 -2.00
CA GLU A 318 -15.82 -30.22 -0.69
C GLU A 318 -16.77 -29.62 0.37
N GLN A 319 -16.78 -30.24 1.56
CA GLN A 319 -17.55 -29.78 2.71
C GLN A 319 -16.80 -28.63 3.41
N ILE A 320 -17.43 -27.47 3.49
CA ILE A 320 -16.87 -26.28 4.14
C ILE A 320 -17.27 -26.24 5.61
N LEU A 321 -18.56 -26.44 5.90
CA LEU A 321 -19.10 -26.51 7.25
C LEU A 321 -19.92 -27.78 7.42
N ARG A 322 -19.89 -28.33 8.62
CA ARG A 322 -20.70 -29.47 9.03
C ARG A 322 -21.65 -29.08 10.15
N GLU A 323 -22.91 -29.46 10.02
CA GLU A 323 -23.92 -29.24 11.04
C GLU A 323 -23.52 -29.92 12.37
N GLY A 324 -23.61 -29.18 13.48
CA GLY A 324 -23.25 -29.66 14.82
C GLY A 324 -21.81 -29.38 15.25
N ASP A 325 -20.89 -29.14 14.30
CA ASP A 325 -19.49 -28.82 14.62
C ASP A 325 -19.39 -27.49 15.39
N THR A 326 -18.38 -27.37 16.24
CA THR A 326 -18.05 -26.12 16.93
C THR A 326 -17.13 -25.27 16.06
N GLY A 327 -17.50 -24.01 15.82
CA GLY A 327 -16.64 -23.06 15.11
C GLY A 327 -17.26 -21.67 15.06
N ARG A 328 -16.43 -20.63 15.26
CA ARG A 328 -16.87 -19.23 15.32
C ARG A 328 -16.66 -18.47 14.01
N ASN A 329 -15.72 -18.93 13.19
CA ASN A 329 -15.34 -18.25 11.94
C ASN A 329 -16.55 -18.12 11.02
N PHE A 330 -16.64 -17.00 10.33
CA PHE A 330 -17.62 -16.79 9.28
C PHE A 330 -16.91 -16.52 7.96
N TYR A 331 -17.64 -16.70 6.86
CA TYR A 331 -17.08 -16.75 5.52
C TYR A 331 -17.85 -15.83 4.60
N ILE A 332 -17.15 -15.05 3.78
CA ILE A 332 -17.72 -14.33 2.64
C ILE A 332 -17.26 -15.02 1.34
N ILE A 333 -18.20 -15.19 0.40
CA ILE A 333 -17.91 -15.83 -0.89
C ILE A 333 -17.31 -14.78 -1.84
N ALA A 334 -16.01 -14.87 -2.08
CA ALA A 334 -15.31 -14.01 -3.05
C ALA A 334 -15.56 -14.42 -4.51
N GLY A 335 -15.82 -15.71 -4.75
CA GLY A 335 -16.16 -16.24 -6.06
C GLY A 335 -16.73 -17.66 -5.99
N GLY A 336 -17.59 -18.02 -6.94
CA GLY A 336 -18.27 -19.32 -6.97
C GLY A 336 -19.63 -19.31 -6.25
N SER A 337 -20.09 -20.50 -5.86
CA SER A 337 -21.35 -20.68 -5.13
C SER A 337 -21.31 -21.90 -4.20
N VAL A 338 -22.07 -21.84 -3.11
CA VAL A 338 -22.17 -22.91 -2.11
C VAL A 338 -23.62 -23.32 -1.88
N ARG A 339 -23.81 -24.59 -1.56
CA ARG A 339 -25.08 -25.21 -1.18
C ARG A 339 -25.17 -25.22 0.33
N VAL A 340 -26.23 -24.66 0.89
CA VAL A 340 -26.51 -24.72 2.33
C VAL A 340 -27.61 -25.75 2.57
N LEU A 341 -27.34 -26.75 3.40
CA LEU A 341 -28.27 -27.83 3.73
C LEU A 341 -28.59 -27.81 5.22
N LYS A 342 -29.84 -28.14 5.55
CA LYS A 342 -30.30 -28.37 6.92
C LYS A 342 -30.94 -29.74 6.97
N LEU A 343 -30.47 -30.63 7.84
CA LEU A 343 -30.98 -32.01 7.93
C LEU A 343 -31.00 -32.71 6.56
N GLY A 344 -29.95 -32.53 5.76
CA GLY A 344 -29.82 -33.09 4.42
C GLY A 344 -30.73 -32.47 3.33
N ARG A 345 -31.57 -31.49 3.66
CA ARG A 345 -32.43 -30.79 2.68
C ARG A 345 -31.80 -29.47 2.27
N LEU A 346 -31.86 -29.14 0.98
CA LEU A 346 -31.35 -27.87 0.45
C LEU A 346 -32.16 -26.70 1.02
N LEU A 347 -31.50 -25.85 1.83
CA LEU A 347 -32.10 -24.68 2.46
C LEU A 347 -31.94 -23.42 1.58
N SER A 348 -30.74 -23.25 1.02
CA SER A 348 -30.39 -22.10 0.19
C SER A 348 -29.19 -22.39 -0.72
N LEU A 349 -29.08 -21.60 -1.78
CA LEU A 349 -27.89 -21.49 -2.61
C LEU A 349 -27.32 -20.08 -2.44
N LEU A 350 -26.07 -19.99 -2.00
CA LEU A 350 -25.36 -18.72 -1.80
C LEU A 350 -24.34 -18.51 -2.91
N HIS A 351 -24.15 -17.26 -3.32
CA HIS A 351 -23.31 -16.87 -4.44
C HIS A 351 -22.25 -15.85 -4.01
N LYS A 352 -21.39 -15.45 -4.96
CA LYS A 352 -20.44 -14.34 -4.77
C LYS A 352 -21.09 -13.14 -4.08
N GLY A 353 -20.50 -12.69 -2.98
CA GLY A 353 -20.97 -11.59 -2.14
C GLY A 353 -21.82 -12.00 -0.96
N ASP A 354 -22.35 -13.23 -0.91
CA ASP A 354 -23.08 -13.73 0.24
C ASP A 354 -22.12 -14.18 1.35
N CYS A 355 -22.59 -14.08 2.60
CA CYS A 355 -21.87 -14.48 3.81
C CYS A 355 -22.53 -15.73 4.44
N PHE A 356 -21.79 -16.60 5.10
CA PHE A 356 -22.32 -17.73 5.86
C PHE A 356 -21.47 -18.06 7.10
N GLY A 357 -22.07 -18.80 8.04
CA GLY A 357 -21.43 -19.12 9.33
C GLY A 357 -21.53 -17.99 10.36
N GLU A 358 -22.11 -16.84 10.00
CA GLU A 358 -22.25 -15.66 10.85
C GLU A 358 -23.20 -15.87 12.04
N MET A 359 -24.13 -16.84 11.93
CA MET A 359 -25.01 -17.23 13.04
C MET A 359 -24.24 -17.76 14.25
N ALA A 360 -23.18 -18.53 14.03
CA ALA A 360 -22.33 -18.99 15.12
C ALA A 360 -21.55 -17.84 15.78
N HIS A 361 -21.24 -16.78 15.03
CA HIS A 361 -20.66 -15.55 15.56
C HIS A 361 -21.68 -14.75 16.40
N LEU A 362 -22.92 -14.60 15.91
CA LEU A 362 -23.95 -13.75 16.51
C LEU A 362 -24.72 -14.40 17.68
N SER A 363 -24.77 -15.74 17.77
CA SER A 363 -25.58 -16.46 18.77
C SER A 363 -24.90 -16.68 20.14
N GLY A 364 -23.65 -16.25 20.31
CA GLY A 364 -22.97 -16.13 21.61
C GLY A 364 -22.57 -17.46 22.30
N LYS A 365 -23.52 -18.21 22.87
CA LYS A 365 -23.22 -19.17 23.95
C LYS A 365 -22.79 -20.57 23.52
N GLU A 366 -23.18 -21.04 22.34
CA GLU A 366 -22.69 -22.29 21.76
C GLU A 366 -22.53 -22.06 20.26
N ALA A 367 -21.32 -21.73 19.80
CA ALA A 367 -21.01 -21.49 18.39
C ALA A 367 -21.04 -22.80 17.57
N ARG A 368 -22.18 -23.49 17.60
CA ARG A 368 -22.45 -24.71 16.85
C ARG A 368 -22.98 -24.34 15.48
N ARG A 369 -22.45 -25.01 14.45
CA ARG A 369 -22.92 -24.83 13.08
C ARG A 369 -24.34 -25.36 12.97
N SER A 370 -25.23 -24.53 12.44
CA SER A 370 -26.65 -24.88 12.28
C SER A 370 -26.96 -25.60 10.98
N THR A 371 -26.04 -25.63 10.01
CA THR A 371 -26.24 -26.15 8.65
C THR A 371 -24.96 -26.76 8.10
N ASP A 372 -25.08 -27.73 7.21
CA ASP A 372 -23.99 -28.14 6.34
C ASP A 372 -23.81 -27.14 5.20
N VAL A 373 -22.57 -26.90 4.80
CA VAL A 373 -22.24 -26.06 3.64
C VAL A 373 -21.26 -26.80 2.74
N TYR A 374 -21.63 -26.96 1.47
CA TYR A 374 -20.79 -27.63 0.46
C TYR A 374 -20.53 -26.71 -0.72
N ALA A 375 -19.33 -26.75 -1.27
CA ALA A 375 -19.02 -26.04 -2.51
C ALA A 375 -19.79 -26.66 -3.69
N LYS A 376 -20.49 -25.83 -4.48
CA LYS A 376 -21.20 -26.29 -5.71
C LYS A 376 -20.28 -26.33 -6.92
N ALA A 377 -19.25 -25.50 -6.91
CA ALA A 377 -18.21 -25.38 -7.92
C ALA A 377 -16.88 -25.07 -7.21
N GLU A 378 -15.85 -24.67 -7.95
CA GLU A 378 -14.69 -24.04 -7.32
C GLU A 378 -15.11 -22.73 -6.63
N VAL A 379 -14.76 -22.58 -5.35
CA VAL A 379 -15.15 -21.45 -4.51
C VAL A 379 -13.92 -20.78 -3.92
N LYS A 380 -13.88 -19.44 -3.97
CA LYS A 380 -12.92 -18.62 -3.23
C LYS A 380 -13.64 -18.04 -2.00
N LEU A 381 -13.10 -18.29 -0.82
CA LEU A 381 -13.66 -17.86 0.47
C LEU A 381 -12.73 -16.86 1.16
N ILE A 382 -13.35 -15.87 1.79
CA ILE A 382 -12.73 -14.96 2.75
C ILE A 382 -13.19 -15.42 4.12
N GLU A 383 -12.28 -15.97 4.90
CA GLU A 383 -12.51 -16.45 6.27
C GLU A 383 -12.12 -15.37 7.27
N ILE A 384 -13.01 -15.11 8.24
CA ILE A 384 -12.78 -14.12 9.29
C ILE A 384 -13.03 -14.75 10.64
N ASP A 385 -12.05 -14.62 11.53
CA ASP A 385 -12.17 -14.97 12.94
C ASP A 385 -12.78 -13.78 13.70
N PRO A 386 -13.95 -13.97 14.35
CA PRO A 386 -14.56 -12.98 15.24
C PRO A 386 -13.64 -12.38 16.30
N GLU A 387 -12.70 -13.15 16.85
CA GLU A 387 -11.80 -12.68 17.89
C GLU A 387 -10.74 -11.72 17.33
N VAL A 388 -10.32 -11.94 16.08
CA VAL A 388 -9.45 -11.01 15.35
C VAL A 388 -10.24 -9.76 14.95
N LEU A 389 -11.46 -9.92 14.45
CA LEU A 389 -12.35 -8.79 14.11
C LEU A 389 -12.65 -7.90 15.33
N ALA A 390 -12.80 -8.48 16.52
CA ALA A 390 -13.00 -7.71 17.75
C ALA A 390 -11.84 -6.74 18.04
N ARG A 391 -10.63 -7.03 17.57
CA ARG A 391 -9.42 -6.20 17.72
C ARG A 391 -9.20 -5.19 16.58
N ALA A 392 -10.03 -5.21 15.53
CA ALA A 392 -9.94 -4.26 14.41
C ALA A 392 -10.26 -2.82 14.85
N THR A 393 -10.07 -1.83 13.97
CA THR A 393 -10.46 -0.45 14.28
C THR A 393 -11.97 -0.33 14.55
N ALA A 394 -12.35 0.69 15.32
CA ALA A 394 -13.76 0.95 15.63
C ALA A 394 -14.60 1.15 14.35
N ASN A 395 -14.03 1.81 13.34
CA ASN A 395 -14.73 2.04 12.08
C ASN A 395 -14.93 0.74 11.30
N CYS A 396 -13.90 -0.11 11.19
CA CYS A 396 -14.03 -1.42 10.54
C CYS A 396 -15.10 -2.28 11.24
N ARG A 397 -15.09 -2.36 12.58
CA ARG A 397 -16.11 -3.11 13.34
C ARG A 397 -17.52 -2.54 13.14
N TYR A 398 -17.65 -1.22 13.06
CA TYR A 398 -18.94 -0.56 12.79
C TYR A 398 -19.46 -0.97 11.41
N GLN A 399 -18.62 -0.93 10.37
CA GLN A 399 -19.01 -1.32 9.01
C GLN A 399 -19.40 -2.80 8.90
N PHE A 400 -18.70 -3.69 9.61
CA PHE A 400 -19.12 -5.10 9.73
C PHE A 400 -20.49 -5.24 10.38
N SER A 401 -20.75 -4.47 11.45
CA SER A 401 -22.04 -4.51 12.15
C SER A 401 -23.18 -4.07 11.23
N GLU A 402 -23.00 -2.98 10.49
CA GLU A 402 -23.96 -2.49 9.49
C GLU A 402 -24.20 -3.51 8.36
N ALA A 403 -23.12 -4.13 7.84
CA ALA A 403 -23.22 -5.17 6.81
C ALA A 403 -24.00 -6.39 7.31
N PHE A 404 -23.76 -6.83 8.56
CA PHE A 404 -24.53 -7.92 9.17
C PHE A 404 -26.00 -7.56 9.37
N LEU A 405 -26.30 -6.34 9.85
CA LEU A 405 -27.69 -5.90 10.03
C LEU A 405 -28.46 -5.97 8.70
N ARG A 406 -27.88 -5.45 7.61
CA ARG A 406 -28.49 -5.55 6.27
C ARG A 406 -28.69 -7.00 5.83
N LEU A 407 -27.70 -7.85 6.05
CA LEU A 407 -27.78 -9.27 5.71
C LEU A 407 -28.92 -9.96 6.47
N LEU A 408 -29.04 -9.71 7.78
CA LEU A 408 -30.09 -10.28 8.63
C LEU A 408 -31.48 -9.81 8.20
N VAL A 409 -31.64 -8.51 7.94
CA VAL A 409 -32.91 -7.95 7.44
C VAL A 409 -33.29 -8.61 6.11
N LYS A 410 -32.36 -8.73 5.17
CA LYS A 410 -32.59 -9.41 3.88
C LYS A 410 -33.02 -10.86 4.07
N ARG A 411 -32.35 -11.61 4.97
CA ARG A 411 -32.69 -13.02 5.26
C ARG A 411 -34.05 -13.16 5.92
N LEU A 412 -34.35 -12.30 6.90
CA LEU A 412 -35.63 -12.32 7.60
C LEU A 412 -36.79 -12.01 6.65
N ALA A 413 -36.62 -11.03 5.75
CA ALA A 413 -37.62 -10.73 4.73
C ALA A 413 -37.90 -11.95 3.82
N VAL A 414 -36.84 -12.63 3.34
CA VAL A 414 -36.97 -13.84 2.52
C VAL A 414 -37.63 -14.99 3.30
N ALA A 415 -37.26 -15.18 4.57
CA ALA A 415 -37.86 -16.19 5.43
C ALA A 415 -39.35 -15.92 5.66
N ASN A 416 -39.72 -14.67 5.98
CA ASN A 416 -41.12 -14.28 6.14
C ASN A 416 -41.94 -14.52 4.87
N THR A 417 -41.42 -14.15 3.70
CA THR A 417 -42.11 -14.45 2.43
C THR A 417 -42.31 -15.95 2.19
N ARG A 418 -41.32 -16.79 2.55
CA ARG A 418 -41.45 -18.26 2.44
C ARG A 418 -42.49 -18.81 3.41
N VAL A 419 -42.50 -18.34 4.66
CA VAL A 419 -43.48 -18.76 5.68
C VAL A 419 -44.88 -18.33 5.26
N SER A 420 -45.06 -17.09 4.77
CA SER A 420 -46.36 -16.63 4.27
C SER A 420 -46.88 -17.48 3.12
N ARG A 421 -46.02 -17.90 2.17
CA ARG A 421 -46.43 -18.80 1.08
C ARG A 421 -46.88 -20.17 1.59
N LEU A 422 -46.13 -20.75 2.53
CA LEU A 422 -46.50 -22.04 3.13
C LEU A 422 -47.84 -21.97 3.87
N LEU A 423 -48.16 -20.84 4.50
CA LEU A 423 -49.45 -20.63 5.16
C LEU A 423 -50.59 -20.48 4.15
N THR A 424 -50.40 -19.75 3.04
CA THR A 424 -51.42 -19.61 1.99
C THR A 424 -51.64 -20.89 1.18
N ASP A 425 -50.62 -21.73 1.04
CA ASP A 425 -50.75 -23.02 0.35
C ASP A 425 -51.54 -24.02 1.22
N HIS A 426 -51.42 -23.95 2.56
CA HIS A 426 -52.22 -24.76 3.49
C HIS A 426 -53.69 -24.32 3.61
N GLU A 427 -53.99 -23.03 3.42
CA GLU A 427 -55.38 -22.52 3.39
C GLU A 427 -56.13 -22.87 2.10
N ASN A 428 -55.43 -23.22 1.00
CA ASN A 428 -56.03 -23.64 -0.26
C ASN A 428 -56.21 -25.16 -0.41
N GLU A 429 -55.66 -25.96 0.52
CA GLU A 429 -55.82 -27.43 0.58
C GLU A 429 -56.80 -27.89 1.69
N SER A 430 -57.37 -26.95 2.45
CA SER A 430 -58.43 -27.17 3.45
C SER A 430 -59.77 -26.71 2.92
#